data_AF-A0A9J6AV13-F1
#
_entry.id   AF-A0A9J6AV13-F1
#
_cell.length_a   1.000
_cell.length_b   1.000
_cell.length_c   1.000
_cell.angle_alpha   90.00
_cell.angle_beta   90.00
_cell.angle_gamma   90.00
#
_symmetry.space_group_name_H-M   'P 1'
#
loop_
_entity.id
_entity.type
_entity.pdbx_description
1 polymer ?
#
loop_
_entity_poly.entity_id
_entity_poly.type
_entity_poly.pdbx_seq_one_letter_code
_entity_poly.pdbx_strand_id
1 'polypeptide(L)' 'MTASFPMNAGDGLYSYSKNSHLQKEIIDGVKEMVRDAIIRKLDIKTILSSSNTIHITELGCSVGPNTS' A
#
# COMPACT_ATOMS: atom_id res chain seq x y z
N MET A 1 -4.28 -16.86 -20.82
CA MET A 1 -4.90 -15.59 -20.38
C MET A 1 -5.39 -15.77 -18.95
N THR A 2 -4.83 -15.04 -17.99
CA THR A 2 -5.38 -14.96 -16.64
C THR A 2 -6.49 -13.91 -16.65
N ALA A 3 -7.67 -14.25 -16.14
CA ALA A 3 -8.74 -13.28 -15.95
C ALA A 3 -8.33 -12.27 -14.87
N SER A 4 -8.62 -10.98 -15.09
CA SER A 4 -8.38 -9.90 -14.13
C SER A 4 -9.69 -9.38 -13.57
N PHE A 5 -9.74 -9.16 -12.25
CA PHE A 5 -10.92 -8.64 -11.55
C PHE A 5 -10.52 -7.40 -10.74
N PRO A 6 -10.31 -6.24 -11.39
CA PRO A 6 -9.95 -5.01 -10.70
C PRO A 6 -11.16 -4.43 -9.96
N MET A 7 -10.89 -3.54 -9.00
CA MET A 7 -11.93 -2.79 -8.32
C MET A 7 -12.59 -1.77 -9.25
N ASN A 8 -13.82 -1.38 -8.91
CA ASN A 8 -14.59 -0.42 -9.72
C ASN A 8 -13.88 0.93 -9.80
N ALA A 9 -13.47 1.33 -11.00
CA ALA A 9 -12.71 2.55 -11.22
C ALA A 9 -13.60 3.80 -11.29
N GLY A 10 -12.96 4.96 -11.49
CA GLY A 10 -13.63 6.25 -11.64
C GLY A 10 -13.95 6.96 -10.33
N ASP A 11 -14.82 7.96 -10.40
CA ASP A 11 -15.21 8.87 -9.33
C ASP A 11 -16.73 8.90 -9.07
N GLY A 12 -17.49 8.06 -9.78
CA GLY A 12 -18.94 7.92 -9.61
C GLY A 12 -19.32 7.40 -8.22
N LEU A 13 -20.62 7.45 -7.89
CA LEU A 13 -21.14 7.06 -6.56
C LEU A 13 -20.71 5.64 -6.13
N TYR A 14 -20.58 4.72 -7.08
CA TYR A 14 -20.23 3.32 -6.84
C TYR A 14 -18.75 3.00 -7.09
N SER A 15 -17.91 4.02 -7.29
CA SER A 15 -16.47 3.84 -7.45
C SER A 15 -15.84 3.29 -6.17
N TYR A 16 -14.75 2.53 -6.33
CA TYR A 16 -14.01 1.98 -5.20
C TYR A 16 -13.50 3.08 -4.28
N SER A 17 -12.99 4.19 -4.84
CA SER A 17 -12.49 5.33 -4.07
C SER A 17 -13.50 5.92 -3.07
N LYS A 18 -14.81 5.79 -3.36
CA LYS A 18 -15.91 6.24 -2.47
C LYS A 18 -16.48 5.13 -1.58
N ASN A 19 -16.13 3.88 -1.82
CA ASN A 19 -16.70 2.71 -1.13
C ASN A 19 -15.63 1.81 -0.46
N SER A 20 -14.39 2.30 -0.33
CA SER A 20 -13.24 1.55 0.20
C SER A 20 -12.89 1.86 1.66
N HIS A 21 -13.88 2.27 2.46
CA HIS A 21 -13.68 2.71 3.85
C HIS A 21 -13.11 1.60 4.74
N LEU A 22 -13.64 0.37 4.63
CA LEU A 22 -13.16 -0.76 5.41
C LEU A 22 -11.68 -1.05 5.14
N GLN A 23 -11.26 -1.01 3.86
CA GLN A 23 -9.86 -1.20 3.50
C GLN A 23 -8.99 -0.07 4.07
N LYS A 24 -9.50 1.17 4.12
CA LYS A 24 -8.79 2.29 4.73
C LYS A 24 -8.57 2.08 6.23
N GLU A 25 -9.60 1.69 6.98
CA GLU A 25 -9.47 1.38 8.41
C GLU A 25 -8.47 0.25 8.67
N ILE A 26 -8.46 -0.78 7.82
CA ILE A 26 -7.48 -1.86 7.90
C ILE A 26 -6.07 -1.32 7.65
N ILE A 27 -5.86 -0.51 6.60
CA ILE A 27 -4.57 0.12 6.31
C ILE A 27 -4.09 0.92 7.52
N ASP A 28 -4.97 1.73 8.12
CA ASP A 28 -4.65 2.52 9.31
C ASP A 28 -4.29 1.63 10.50
N GLY A 29 -5.02 0.53 10.72
CA GLY A 29 -4.77 -0.43 11.79
C GLY A 29 -3.46 -1.23 11.64
N VAL A 30 -3.01 -1.49 10.41
CA VAL A 30 -1.77 -2.26 10.16
C VAL A 30 -0.51 -1.39 10.10
N LYS A 31 -0.62 -0.06 10.14
CA LYS A 31 0.53 0.86 10.04
C LYS A 31 1.65 0.53 11.01
N GLU A 32 1.33 0.31 12.28
CA GLU A 32 2.34 -0.02 13.29
C GLU A 32 2.97 -1.39 13.04
N MET A 33 2.21 -2.37 12.56
CA MET A 33 2.76 -3.69 12.21
C MET A 33 3.76 -3.60 11.05
N VAL A 34 3.47 -2.80 10.03
CA VAL A 34 4.38 -2.56 8.90
C VAL A 34 5.64 -1.83 9.36
N ARG A 35 5.48 -0.78 10.18
CA ARG A 35 6.60 -0.04 10.79
C ARG A 35 7.53 -0.97 11.57
N ASP A 36 6.95 -1.81 12.41
CA ASP A 36 7.66 -2.81 13.21
C ASP A 36 8.43 -3.81 12.33
N ALA A 37 7.81 -4.28 11.24
CA ALA A 37 8.44 -5.19 10.30
C ALA A 37 9.64 -4.53 9.60
N ILE A 38 9.51 -3.26 9.19
CA ILE A 38 10.60 -2.49 8.60
C ILE A 38 11.76 -2.36 9.59
N ILE A 39 11.50 -1.92 10.82
CA ILE A 39 12.55 -1.74 11.84
C ILE A 39 13.29 -3.05 12.15
N ARG A 40 12.57 -4.18 12.23
CA ARG A 40 13.17 -5.48 12.58
C ARG A 40 13.91 -6.14 11.43
N LYS A 41 13.44 -5.97 10.19
CA LYS A 41 13.94 -6.75 9.04
C LYS A 41 14.82 -5.94 8.10
N LEU A 42 14.70 -4.62 8.08
CA LEU A 42 15.48 -3.76 7.23
C LEU A 42 16.73 -3.28 7.98
N ASP A 43 17.91 -3.64 7.48
CA ASP A 43 19.17 -3.13 8.03
C ASP A 43 19.44 -1.70 7.55
N ILE A 44 18.80 -0.75 8.25
CA ILE A 44 18.89 0.68 7.95
C ILE A 44 20.35 1.18 8.02
N LYS A 45 21.17 0.65 8.94
CA LYS A 45 22.56 1.11 9.09
C LYS A 45 23.39 0.79 7.86
N THR A 46 23.25 -0.42 7.33
CA THR A 46 23.95 -0.84 6.12
C THR A 46 23.46 -0.05 4.90
N ILE A 47 22.15 0.22 4.79
CA ILE A 47 21.58 0.99 3.69
C ILE A 47 22.06 2.45 3.70
N LEU A 48 22.05 3.10 4.88
CA LEU A 48 22.50 4.49 5.03
C LEU A 48 24.01 4.62 4.75
N SER A 49 24.80 3.64 5.16
CA SER A 49 26.26 3.63 4.95
C SER A 49 26.66 3.44 3.48
N SER A 50 25.77 2.86 2.67
CA SER A 50 26.02 2.55 1.27
C SER A 50 25.34 3.51 0.29
N SER A 51 24.63 4.53 0.77
CA SER A 51 23.87 5.49 -0.05
C SER A 51 22.91 4.80 -1.05
N ASN A 52 22.37 3.64 -0.65
CA ASN A 52 21.52 2.84 -1.52
C ASN A 52 20.08 3.37 -1.53
N THR A 53 19.48 3.42 -2.72
CA THR A 53 18.05 3.73 -2.89
C THR A 53 17.19 2.55 -2.44
N ILE A 54 16.21 2.81 -1.57
CA ILE A 54 15.18 1.83 -1.22
C ILE A 54 14.01 1.98 -2.19
N HIS A 55 13.68 0.91 -2.91
CA HIS A 55 12.52 0.85 -3.79
C HIS A 55 11.34 0.21 -3.06
N ILE A 56 10.19 0.86 -3.06
CA ILE A 56 8.95 0.39 -2.45
C ILE A 56 7.91 0.24 -3.56
N THR A 57 7.17 -0.86 -3.55
CA THR A 57 6.06 -1.11 -4.47
C THR A 57 4.85 -1.58 -3.69
N GLU A 58 3.67 -1.16 -4.12
CA GLU A 58 2.39 -1.65 -3.59
C GLU A 58 1.77 -2.63 -4.59
N LEU A 59 1.50 -3.85 -4.14
CA LEU A 59 0.89 -4.89 -4.98
C LEU A 59 -0.62 -4.87 -4.81
N GLY A 60 -1.35 -4.73 -5.92
CA GLY A 60 -2.82 -4.63 -5.89
C GLY A 60 -3.32 -3.25 -5.45
N CYS A 61 -2.61 -2.18 -5.83
CA CYS A 61 -2.86 -0.80 -5.39
C CYS A 61 -4.23 -0.21 -5.81
N SER A 62 -5.04 -0.93 -6.61
CA SER A 62 -6.38 -0.49 -7.01
C SER A 62 -6.36 0.96 -7.54
N VAL A 63 -7.38 1.76 -7.23
CA VAL A 63 -7.46 3.20 -7.53
C VAL A 63 -8.00 3.97 -6.32
N GLY A 64 -7.65 5.25 -6.18
CA GLY A 64 -8.18 6.12 -5.14
C GLY A 64 -7.24 6.33 -3.94
N PRO A 65 -7.73 6.99 -2.87
CA PRO A 65 -6.87 7.64 -1.86
C PRO A 65 -6.26 6.68 -0.84
N ASN A 66 -6.51 5.37 -0.95
CA ASN A 66 -5.92 4.39 -0.05
C ASN A 66 -4.45 4.09 -0.40
N THR A 67 -4.06 4.37 -1.64
CA THR A 67 -2.76 4.01 -2.22
C THR A 67 -1.97 5.22 -2.71
N SER A 68 -2.50 6.43 -2.44
CA SER A 68 -1.90 7.73 -2.77
C SER A 68 -1.43 8.46 -1.52
#